data_AF-A0A316M172-F1
#
_entry.id   AF-A0A316M172-F1
#
_cell.length_a   1.000
_cell.length_b   1.000
_cell.length_c   1.000
_cell.angle_alpha   90.00
_cell.angle_beta   90.00
_cell.angle_gamma   90.00
#
_symmetry.space_group_name_H-M   'P 1'
#
loop_
_entity.id
_entity.type
_entity.pdbx_description
1 polymer ?
#
loop_
_entity_poly.entity_id
_entity_poly.type
_entity_poly.pdbx_seq_one_letter_code
_entity_poly.pdbx_strand_id
1 'polypeptide(L)'
;MSVKTKINIRLQGLSKRQQDGVKELEKELEFEQSDQGFPVVVRKNESGLRIGFGREQAVLSYEREVEFYRGLGLVIEQLAAKKHPETIEDVEEHACFNDLSYMLDNSRNAVVNLRTLKKQIRQMVLMGFHSLLLYTEDTYEIPGEPFWGYMRGRFTGEELKELDQYGRMFGIELVPCIQTLAHLNQIFKWDAYQEVRDIGDILLCGEGKTYELLEKMIKTCSECFSSRKINIGMDEAELTGRGKYLNRNGYLPVREIMMTHLNKVMEICHKYGFAPMMWSDMFFKMLNNGGYHEEDLTGIDKVREKIPEDLELIYWDYYSRSKEKYHRMLEKHELLTDHIGFAGGAWKWNGFAPLCVHSAYASREALPCCKEHGIKHVLVTAWGDNGAECSSFVTMPVLQIYAEFCYKGYVEPDEVISRRLQTCCHMKLEDFRWLDSLNLTPDNPSPGRVSVGPQKYLFYQDILLGLYDRHVDAATYPAHFRQCAQHLAEAGKRAGEYAYIFENLEALSRVLEMKCTIGIELKKAYDEKDREKLLELKERLGTLLSRIEVFHTKLSDQWYRENKPFGMDVLDLRIGGLKERVRRAEWTIDQYLQNNIDSIPELEVERFVLDERENPGYQTLPIGHNNWGQMVSANVL
;
A
#
# COMPACT_ATOMS: atom_id res chain seq x y z
N MET A 1 24.75 25.97 -1.27
CA MET A 1 25.31 24.84 -0.51
C MET A 1 25.97 25.39 0.74
N SER A 2 25.24 25.45 1.87
CA SER A 2 25.87 25.56 3.18
C SER A 2 26.42 24.16 3.50
N VAL A 3 27.68 24.05 3.86
CA VAL A 3 28.26 22.81 4.37
C VAL A 3 27.52 22.53 5.68
N LYS A 4 26.50 21.65 5.64
CA LYS A 4 25.91 21.10 6.85
C LYS A 4 27.05 20.37 7.56
N THR A 5 27.53 20.93 8.67
CA THR A 5 28.49 20.26 9.53
C THR A 5 27.81 19.00 10.06
N LYS A 6 28.32 17.82 9.68
CA LYS A 6 27.81 16.56 10.22
C LYS A 6 27.96 16.56 11.74
N ILE A 7 26.98 15.97 12.42
CA ILE A 7 27.02 15.86 13.88
C ILE A 7 28.05 14.80 14.25
N ASN A 8 28.98 15.15 15.12
CA ASN A 8 29.98 14.22 15.63
C ASN A 8 29.52 13.72 17.00
N ILE A 9 29.24 12.42 17.10
CA ILE A 9 28.91 11.77 18.38
C ILE A 9 29.91 10.65 18.69
N ARG A 10 29.98 10.26 19.96
CA ARG A 10 30.73 9.08 20.42
C ARG A 10 29.79 8.12 21.13
N LEU A 11 29.35 7.07 20.43
CA LEU A 11 28.48 6.05 20.99
C LEU A 11 29.29 5.12 21.90
N GLN A 12 28.78 4.87 23.11
CA GLN A 12 29.41 4.02 24.11
C GLN A 12 28.41 2.97 24.60
N GLY A 13 28.88 1.75 24.91
CA GLY A 13 28.02 0.68 25.42
C GLY A 13 27.27 -0.12 24.34
N LEU A 14 27.63 0.02 23.06
CA LEU A 14 27.01 -0.73 21.98
C LEU A 14 27.47 -2.19 21.94
N SER A 15 26.52 -3.11 21.74
CA SER A 15 26.82 -4.49 21.34
C SER A 15 27.38 -4.55 19.91
N LYS A 16 28.00 -5.68 19.53
CA LYS A 16 28.51 -5.88 18.16
C LYS A 16 27.42 -5.73 17.10
N ARG A 17 26.22 -6.31 17.35
CA ARG A 17 25.05 -6.19 16.46
C ARG A 17 24.61 -4.74 16.30
N GLN A 18 24.59 -3.97 17.39
CA GLN A 18 24.23 -2.55 17.35
C GLN A 18 25.26 -1.72 16.59
N GLN A 19 26.55 -1.99 16.74
CA GLN A 19 27.59 -1.33 15.94
C GLN A 19 27.38 -1.56 14.45
N ASP A 20 27.02 -2.77 14.04
CA ASP A 20 26.79 -3.07 12.63
C ASP A 20 25.50 -2.40 12.11
N GLY A 21 24.41 -2.38 12.91
CA GLY A 21 23.20 -1.64 12.55
C GLY A 21 23.40 -0.12 12.53
N VAL A 22 24.23 0.44 13.41
CA VAL A 22 24.56 1.88 13.43
C VAL A 22 25.26 2.29 12.14
N LYS A 23 26.21 1.49 11.64
CA LYS A 23 26.93 1.78 10.38
C LYS A 23 25.99 1.92 9.19
N GLU A 24 24.93 1.12 9.15
CA GLU A 24 23.91 1.21 8.09
C GLU A 24 23.09 2.51 8.15
N LEU A 25 23.03 3.16 9.31
CA LEU A 25 22.25 4.38 9.57
C LEU A 25 23.07 5.67 9.56
N GLU A 26 24.41 5.61 9.63
CA GLU A 26 25.29 6.80 9.65
C GLU A 26 25.00 7.75 8.49
N LYS A 27 24.81 7.19 7.29
CA LYS A 27 24.49 7.97 6.09
C LYS A 27 23.08 8.58 6.15
N GLU A 28 22.10 7.81 6.61
CA GLU A 28 20.68 8.22 6.70
C GLU A 28 20.45 9.26 7.82
N LEU A 29 21.29 9.28 8.85
CA LEU A 29 21.19 10.24 9.96
C LEU A 29 22.20 11.41 9.84
N GLU A 30 23.00 11.46 8.76
CA GLU A 30 24.00 12.50 8.49
C GLU A 30 24.97 12.77 9.68
N PHE A 31 25.37 11.74 10.43
CA PHE A 31 26.31 11.86 11.57
C PHE A 31 27.59 11.04 11.35
N GLU A 32 28.63 11.34 12.14
CA GLU A 32 29.89 10.60 12.16
C GLU A 32 30.26 10.19 13.60
N GLN A 33 30.80 8.99 13.75
CA GLN A 33 31.37 8.53 15.00
C GLN A 33 32.81 9.04 15.16
N SER A 34 33.09 9.76 16.23
CA SER A 34 34.41 10.35 16.50
C SER A 34 34.75 10.30 17.99
N ASP A 35 36.02 10.05 18.32
CA ASP A 35 36.51 10.04 19.71
C ASP A 35 36.35 11.40 20.41
N GLN A 36 36.27 12.48 19.63
CA GLN A 36 36.04 13.86 20.07
C GLN A 36 34.57 14.31 19.94
N GLY A 37 33.67 13.40 19.52
CA GLY A 37 32.24 13.68 19.39
C GLY A 37 31.53 13.77 20.74
N PHE A 38 30.33 14.35 20.74
CA PHE A 38 29.49 14.43 21.93
C PHE A 38 29.16 13.00 22.44
N PRO A 39 29.49 12.66 23.69
CA PRO A 39 29.28 11.30 24.20
C PRO A 39 27.80 10.94 24.31
N VAL A 40 27.44 9.75 23.82
CA VAL A 40 26.11 9.16 23.97
C VAL A 40 26.28 7.77 24.58
N VAL A 41 25.94 7.65 25.86
CA VAL A 41 26.03 6.39 26.61
C VAL A 41 24.75 5.59 26.39
N VAL A 42 24.90 4.41 25.81
CA VAL A 42 23.80 3.50 25.49
C VAL A 42 23.75 2.39 26.53
N ARG A 43 22.57 2.17 27.12
CA ARG A 43 22.35 1.07 28.08
C ARG A 43 20.97 0.45 27.92
N LYS A 44 20.85 -0.84 28.21
CA LYS A 44 19.56 -1.51 28.27
C LYS A 44 18.85 -1.18 29.59
N ASN A 45 17.53 -1.08 29.56
CA ASN A 45 16.67 -0.91 30.74
C ASN A 45 15.50 -1.92 30.70
N GLU A 46 14.55 -1.76 31.62
CA GLU A 46 13.35 -2.61 31.74
C GLU A 46 12.06 -1.83 31.46
N SER A 47 12.14 -0.61 30.93
CA SER A 47 10.96 0.26 30.81
C SER A 47 11.17 1.33 29.74
N GLY A 48 10.74 1.00 28.52
CA GLY A 48 10.64 1.89 27.38
C GLY A 48 11.92 2.65 26.99
N LEU A 49 11.74 3.67 26.15
CA LEU A 49 12.81 4.54 25.68
C LEU A 49 12.96 5.74 26.61
N ARG A 50 14.19 5.99 27.07
CA ARG A 50 14.55 7.19 27.84
C ARG A 50 15.82 7.82 27.30
N ILE A 51 15.82 9.14 27.16
CA ILE A 51 16.98 9.93 26.74
C ILE A 51 17.15 11.08 27.71
N GLY A 52 18.26 11.11 28.43
CA GLY A 52 18.64 12.23 29.30
C GLY A 52 19.76 13.06 28.67
N PHE A 53 19.62 14.38 28.62
CA PHE A 53 20.65 15.28 28.07
C PHE A 53 21.38 16.07 29.16
N GLY A 54 22.65 15.73 29.37
CA GLY A 54 23.56 16.48 30.24
C GLY A 54 24.47 17.43 29.45
N ARG A 55 25.21 18.28 30.18
CA ARG A 55 26.24 19.17 29.60
C ARG A 55 27.38 18.41 28.92
N GLU A 56 27.77 17.27 29.48
CA GLU A 56 28.96 16.51 29.04
C GLU A 56 28.63 15.26 28.24
N GLN A 57 27.39 14.75 28.33
CA GLN A 57 26.96 13.52 27.65
C GLN A 57 25.43 13.43 27.60
N ALA A 58 24.91 12.64 26.65
CA ALA A 58 23.55 12.11 26.71
C ALA A 58 23.55 10.64 27.15
N VAL A 59 22.47 10.20 27.79
CA VAL A 59 22.26 8.80 28.17
C VAL A 59 20.99 8.29 27.48
N LEU A 60 21.16 7.34 26.56
CA LEU A 60 20.08 6.66 25.86
C LEU A 60 19.87 5.29 26.50
N SER A 61 18.67 5.08 27.04
CA SER A 61 18.25 3.81 27.63
C SER A 61 17.04 3.25 26.90
N TYR A 62 17.00 1.94 26.65
CA TYR A 62 15.95 1.29 25.85
C TYR A 62 15.60 -0.09 26.40
N GLU A 63 14.37 -0.54 26.16
CA GLU A 63 13.88 -1.86 26.56
C GLU A 63 14.02 -2.84 25.39
N ARG A 64 13.50 -2.46 24.22
CA ARG A 64 13.52 -3.26 22.98
C ARG A 64 14.57 -2.73 22.00
N GLU A 65 15.16 -3.62 21.20
CA GLU A 65 16.25 -3.23 20.28
C GLU A 65 15.85 -2.11 19.30
N VAL A 66 14.62 -2.09 18.81
CA VAL A 66 14.14 -1.03 17.89
C VAL A 66 14.10 0.36 18.54
N GLU A 67 13.87 0.42 19.85
CA GLU A 67 13.84 1.68 20.61
C GLU A 67 15.21 2.33 20.70
N PHE A 68 16.28 1.53 20.69
CA PHE A 68 17.64 2.08 20.59
C PHE A 68 17.80 2.92 19.32
N TYR A 69 17.34 2.41 18.16
CA TYR A 69 17.49 3.11 16.89
C TYR A 69 16.53 4.30 16.75
N ARG A 70 15.28 4.18 17.24
CA ARG A 70 14.38 5.34 17.37
C ARG A 70 15.00 6.42 18.25
N GLY A 71 15.55 6.03 19.40
CA GLY A 71 16.27 6.91 20.31
C GLY A 71 17.48 7.58 19.68
N LEU A 72 18.28 6.84 18.90
CA LEU A 72 19.41 7.41 18.16
C LEU A 72 18.94 8.49 17.19
N GLY A 73 17.86 8.24 16.45
CA GLY A 73 17.26 9.25 15.56
C GLY A 73 16.82 10.51 16.32
N LEU A 74 16.23 10.36 17.51
CA LEU A 74 15.83 11.48 18.37
C LEU A 74 17.05 12.26 18.91
N VAL A 75 18.10 11.57 19.35
CA VAL A 75 19.35 12.22 19.81
C VAL A 75 19.95 13.07 18.70
N ILE A 76 20.10 12.52 17.50
CA ILE A 76 20.66 13.23 16.35
C ILE A 76 19.79 14.44 15.99
N GLU A 77 18.45 14.26 15.92
CA GLU A 77 17.51 15.35 15.64
C GLU A 77 17.63 16.51 16.64
N GLN A 78 17.72 16.20 17.94
CA GLN A 78 17.76 17.23 18.98
C GLN A 78 19.12 17.92 19.07
N LEU A 79 20.22 17.19 18.90
CA LEU A 79 21.57 17.76 18.80
C LEU A 79 21.73 18.65 17.56
N ALA A 80 21.03 18.33 16.46
CA ALA A 80 21.00 19.19 15.27
C ALA A 80 20.28 20.52 15.52
N ALA A 81 19.22 20.48 16.32
CA ALA A 81 18.33 21.62 16.53
C ALA A 81 18.81 22.60 17.61
N LYS A 82 19.62 22.16 18.58
CA LYS A 82 20.02 22.95 19.75
C LYS A 82 21.53 23.06 19.87
N LYS A 83 22.04 24.29 20.04
CA LYS A 83 23.48 24.55 20.21
C LYS A 83 24.03 24.16 21.58
N HIS A 84 23.15 24.03 22.58
CA HIS A 84 23.49 23.76 23.98
C HIS A 84 22.75 22.49 24.42
N PRO A 85 23.43 21.32 24.46
CA PRO A 85 22.80 20.04 24.77
C PRO A 85 22.04 20.02 26.10
N GLU A 86 22.49 20.76 27.11
CA GLU A 86 21.85 20.86 28.43
C GLU A 86 20.52 21.62 28.45
N THR A 87 20.15 22.25 27.32
CA THR A 87 18.86 22.92 27.14
C THR A 87 17.86 22.05 26.39
N ILE A 88 18.27 20.84 26.01
CA ILE A 88 17.42 19.83 25.39
C ILE A 88 16.59 19.17 26.48
N GLU A 89 15.28 19.03 26.24
CA GLU A 89 14.37 18.34 27.15
C GLU A 89 14.62 16.84 27.10
N ASP A 90 14.62 16.20 28.27
CA ASP A 90 14.69 14.76 28.39
C ASP A 90 13.48 14.12 27.69
N VAL A 91 13.70 12.96 27.08
CA VAL A 91 12.67 12.18 26.39
C VAL A 91 12.35 10.94 27.18
N GLU A 92 11.06 10.67 27.41
CA GLU A 92 10.57 9.39 27.88
C GLU A 92 9.40 8.96 26.99
N GLU A 93 9.49 7.76 26.42
CA GLU A 93 8.49 7.20 25.51
C GLU A 93 8.21 5.74 25.86
N HIS A 94 6.92 5.39 25.90
CA HIS A 94 6.42 4.04 26.18
C HIS A 94 5.46 3.65 25.06
N ALA A 95 5.80 2.59 24.32
CA ALA A 95 4.93 2.10 23.26
C ALA A 95 3.59 1.61 23.84
N CYS A 96 2.48 2.14 23.35
CA CYS A 96 1.13 1.71 23.75
C CYS A 96 0.64 0.46 23.00
N PHE A 97 1.30 0.12 21.88
CA PHE A 97 1.10 -1.13 21.15
C PHE A 97 2.32 -2.04 21.34
N ASN A 98 2.07 -3.33 21.55
CA ASN A 98 3.13 -4.33 21.69
C ASN A 98 3.78 -4.61 20.33
N ASP A 99 2.95 -4.70 19.29
CA ASP A 99 3.36 -4.93 17.90
C ASP A 99 2.84 -3.78 17.02
N LEU A 100 3.76 -3.13 16.32
CA LEU A 100 3.50 -2.08 15.35
C LEU A 100 4.15 -2.54 14.06
N SER A 101 3.32 -2.83 13.08
CA SER A 101 3.69 -3.65 11.94
C SER A 101 3.41 -2.89 10.64
N TYR A 102 4.25 -3.08 9.63
CA TYR A 102 3.99 -2.61 8.27
C TYR A 102 3.81 -3.82 7.36
N MET A 103 2.74 -3.87 6.56
CA MET A 103 2.58 -4.90 5.53
C MET A 103 2.71 -4.30 4.15
N LEU A 104 3.61 -4.87 3.35
CA LEU A 104 3.84 -4.47 1.97
C LEU A 104 3.38 -5.55 0.99
N ASP A 105 2.54 -5.13 0.04
CA ASP A 105 2.06 -5.97 -1.05
C ASP A 105 3.19 -6.30 -2.04
N ASN A 106 3.45 -7.60 -2.18
CA ASN A 106 4.39 -8.17 -3.15
C ASN A 106 3.68 -9.13 -4.12
N SER A 107 2.37 -8.98 -4.30
CA SER A 107 1.50 -9.93 -5.02
C SER A 107 0.74 -9.29 -6.16
N ARG A 108 0.57 -7.97 -6.18
CA ARG A 108 -0.15 -7.28 -7.26
C ARG A 108 0.78 -6.81 -8.38
N ASN A 109 1.71 -7.68 -8.77
CA ASN A 109 2.78 -7.55 -9.78
C ASN A 109 4.10 -6.97 -9.26
N ALA A 110 4.06 -5.89 -8.46
CA ALA A 110 5.28 -5.31 -7.92
C ALA A 110 5.86 -6.17 -6.80
N VAL A 111 6.85 -7.02 -7.11
CA VAL A 111 7.70 -7.64 -6.09
C VAL A 111 8.83 -6.68 -5.77
N VAL A 112 8.87 -6.16 -4.56
CA VAL A 112 9.83 -5.13 -4.16
C VAL A 112 11.24 -5.74 -4.09
N ASN A 113 12.24 -5.03 -4.62
CA ASN A 113 13.60 -5.55 -4.62
C ASN A 113 14.27 -5.43 -3.24
N LEU A 114 15.29 -6.25 -2.97
CA LEU A 114 15.96 -6.28 -1.66
C LEU A 114 16.57 -4.94 -1.25
N ARG A 115 17.08 -4.14 -2.21
CA ARG A 115 17.64 -2.82 -1.92
C ARG A 115 16.58 -1.90 -1.32
N THR A 116 15.38 -1.89 -1.91
CA THR A 116 14.24 -1.11 -1.45
C THR A 116 13.74 -1.60 -0.10
N LEU A 117 13.57 -2.91 0.08
CA LEU A 117 13.12 -3.49 1.36
C LEU A 117 14.09 -3.17 2.50
N LYS A 118 15.40 -3.32 2.29
CA LYS A 118 16.42 -2.95 3.28
C LYS A 118 16.37 -1.47 3.62
N LYS A 119 16.12 -0.60 2.63
CA LYS A 119 15.94 0.84 2.88
C LYS A 119 14.70 1.11 3.73
N GLN A 120 13.58 0.48 3.43
CA GLN A 120 12.36 0.64 4.21
C GLN A 120 12.53 0.11 5.63
N ILE A 121 13.26 -0.99 5.84
CA ILE A 121 13.63 -1.48 7.19
C ILE A 121 14.41 -0.41 7.98
N ARG A 122 15.38 0.28 7.35
CA ARG A 122 16.12 1.38 8.01
C ARG A 122 15.20 2.56 8.37
N GLN A 123 14.23 2.89 7.53
CA GLN A 123 13.26 3.95 7.83
C GLN A 123 12.33 3.54 8.98
N MET A 124 11.81 2.31 8.91
CA MET A 124 10.95 1.69 9.92
C MET A 124 11.62 1.63 11.29
N VAL A 125 12.91 1.27 11.37
CA VAL A 125 13.61 1.18 12.66
C VAL A 125 13.84 2.57 13.28
N LEU A 126 14.09 3.61 12.48
CA LEU A 126 14.18 4.99 12.98
C LEU A 126 12.83 5.52 13.47
N MET A 127 11.74 5.04 12.89
CA MET A 127 10.38 5.30 13.35
C MET A 127 10.03 4.50 14.62
N GLY A 128 10.60 3.30 14.79
CA GLY A 128 10.31 2.37 15.89
C GLY A 128 9.24 1.33 15.57
N PHE A 129 9.10 0.91 14.32
CA PHE A 129 8.29 -0.26 13.98
C PHE A 129 8.91 -1.54 14.56
N HIS A 130 8.07 -2.55 14.80
CA HIS A 130 8.46 -3.84 15.37
C HIS A 130 8.59 -4.93 14.30
N SER A 131 7.75 -4.90 13.27
CA SER A 131 7.75 -5.95 12.24
C SER A 131 7.43 -5.44 10.83
N LEU A 132 7.91 -6.20 9.84
CA LEU A 132 7.58 -6.07 8.43
C LEU A 132 6.88 -7.37 7.98
N LEU A 133 5.63 -7.26 7.54
CA LEU A 133 4.89 -8.33 6.89
C LEU A 133 5.09 -8.25 5.38
N LEU A 134 5.48 -9.37 4.76
CA LEU A 134 5.50 -9.50 3.30
C LEU A 134 4.22 -10.19 2.85
N TYR A 135 3.34 -9.46 2.18
CA TYR A 135 2.14 -10.04 1.58
C TYR A 135 2.50 -10.71 0.25
N THR A 136 2.61 -12.04 0.28
CA THR A 136 3.01 -12.88 -0.86
C THR A 136 1.99 -14.00 -1.08
N GLU A 137 1.11 -13.81 -2.06
CA GLU A 137 0.14 -14.80 -2.57
C GLU A 137 0.90 -15.99 -3.16
N ASP A 138 1.63 -15.77 -4.26
CA ASP A 138 2.41 -16.78 -4.99
C ASP A 138 3.90 -16.40 -5.16
N THR A 139 4.33 -15.28 -4.60
CA THR A 139 5.62 -14.63 -4.91
C THR A 139 6.78 -15.01 -3.98
N TYR A 140 6.88 -16.29 -3.64
CA TYR A 140 8.03 -16.90 -2.95
C TYR A 140 8.27 -18.32 -3.49
N GLU A 141 9.49 -18.85 -3.43
CA GLU A 141 9.77 -20.19 -3.94
C GLU A 141 9.28 -21.30 -3.02
N ILE A 142 8.65 -22.34 -3.57
CA ILE A 142 8.31 -23.57 -2.85
C ILE A 142 9.08 -24.73 -3.48
N PRO A 143 9.95 -25.44 -2.74
CA PRO A 143 10.66 -26.60 -3.27
C PRO A 143 9.71 -27.66 -3.82
N GLY A 144 9.93 -28.07 -5.07
CA GLY A 144 9.10 -29.06 -5.77
C GLY A 144 7.87 -28.50 -6.47
N GLU A 145 7.62 -27.19 -6.43
CA GLU A 145 6.48 -26.51 -7.06
C GLU A 145 6.96 -25.50 -8.12
N PRO A 146 7.38 -25.94 -9.32
CA PRO A 146 8.03 -25.07 -10.30
C PRO A 146 7.13 -23.95 -10.85
N PHE A 147 5.82 -24.20 -10.94
CA PHE A 147 4.84 -23.24 -11.45
C PHE A 147 4.40 -22.20 -10.40
N TRP A 148 4.71 -22.42 -9.13
CA TRP A 148 4.39 -21.49 -8.04
C TRP A 148 5.22 -20.21 -8.17
N GLY A 149 4.60 -19.06 -8.42
CA GLY A 149 5.29 -17.80 -8.68
C GLY A 149 6.13 -17.77 -9.97
N TYR A 150 5.87 -18.69 -10.91
CA TYR A 150 6.60 -18.76 -12.17
C TYR A 150 6.44 -17.48 -12.99
N MET A 151 7.57 -16.87 -13.40
CA MET A 151 7.64 -15.57 -14.10
C MET A 151 7.03 -14.39 -13.33
N ARG A 152 6.97 -14.47 -12.00
CA ARG A 152 6.39 -13.42 -11.14
C ARG A 152 7.41 -12.65 -10.31
N GLY A 153 8.69 -13.00 -10.41
CA GLY A 153 9.73 -12.41 -9.58
C GLY A 153 9.74 -12.89 -8.13
N ARG A 154 9.18 -14.08 -7.88
CA ARG A 154 9.12 -14.71 -6.55
C ARG A 154 10.44 -14.60 -5.77
N PHE A 155 10.36 -14.38 -4.47
CA PHE A 155 11.54 -14.37 -3.60
C PHE A 155 12.15 -15.75 -3.49
N THR A 156 13.48 -15.85 -3.65
CA THR A 156 14.19 -17.10 -3.33
C THR A 156 14.29 -17.30 -1.82
N GLY A 157 14.54 -18.55 -1.41
CA GLY A 157 14.79 -18.84 0.00
C GLY A 157 16.00 -18.08 0.56
N GLU A 158 17.04 -17.84 -0.25
CA GLU A 158 18.19 -17.01 0.15
C GLU A 158 17.80 -15.53 0.33
N GLU A 159 17.03 -14.96 -0.60
CA GLU A 159 16.59 -13.56 -0.50
C GLU A 159 15.76 -13.32 0.77
N LEU A 160 14.84 -14.24 1.10
CA LEU A 160 14.04 -14.17 2.33
C LEU A 160 14.89 -14.28 3.59
N LYS A 161 15.84 -15.23 3.62
CA LYS A 161 16.77 -15.40 4.77
C LYS A 161 17.70 -14.20 4.94
N GLU A 162 18.18 -13.63 3.84
CA GLU A 162 19.00 -12.43 3.84
C GLU A 162 18.22 -11.24 4.43
N LEU A 163 16.97 -11.07 3.99
CA LEU A 163 16.12 -10.00 4.48
C LEU A 163 15.72 -10.20 5.95
N ASP A 164 15.39 -11.43 6.35
CA ASP A 164 15.11 -11.80 7.74
C ASP A 164 16.32 -11.50 8.65
N GLN A 165 17.52 -11.87 8.22
CA GLN A 165 18.75 -11.56 8.96
C GLN A 165 18.99 -10.04 9.05
N TYR A 166 18.73 -9.31 7.96
CA TYR A 166 18.88 -7.85 7.94
C TYR A 166 17.88 -7.16 8.88
N GLY A 167 16.60 -7.56 8.86
CA GLY A 167 15.59 -7.06 9.80
C GLY A 167 15.96 -7.37 11.24
N ARG A 168 16.38 -8.61 11.51
CA ARG A 168 16.88 -9.02 12.82
C ARG A 168 18.03 -8.13 13.27
N MET A 169 18.99 -7.74 12.45
CA MET A 169 20.07 -6.84 12.91
C MET A 169 19.55 -5.64 13.70
N PHE A 170 18.41 -5.07 13.29
CA PHE A 170 17.73 -3.92 13.90
C PHE A 170 16.68 -4.26 14.98
N GLY A 171 16.32 -5.54 15.13
CA GLY A 171 15.20 -5.96 15.95
C GLY A 171 13.84 -5.91 15.24
N ILE A 172 13.82 -5.75 13.92
CA ILE A 172 12.61 -5.87 13.09
C ILE A 172 12.34 -7.34 12.81
N GLU A 173 11.15 -7.82 13.18
CA GLU A 173 10.68 -9.16 12.85
C GLU A 173 10.16 -9.20 11.40
N LEU A 174 10.62 -10.15 10.58
CA LEU A 174 10.07 -10.37 9.25
C LEU A 174 9.01 -11.47 9.32
N VAL A 175 7.79 -11.15 8.93
CA VAL A 175 6.61 -12.03 9.09
C VAL A 175 6.03 -12.38 7.71
N PRO A 176 5.83 -13.67 7.40
CA PRO A 176 5.12 -14.06 6.19
C PRO A 176 3.63 -13.74 6.29
N CYS A 177 3.07 -13.09 5.27
CA CYS A 177 1.63 -12.91 5.08
C CYS A 177 1.24 -13.59 3.76
N ILE A 178 0.70 -14.80 3.86
CA ILE A 178 0.42 -15.68 2.72
C ILE A 178 -1.09 -15.88 2.55
N GLN A 179 -1.48 -16.55 1.47
CA GLN A 179 -2.87 -16.93 1.24
C GLN A 179 -3.04 -18.44 1.30
N THR A 180 -3.93 -18.91 2.19
CA THR A 180 -4.20 -20.34 2.40
C THR A 180 -5.59 -20.77 1.94
N LEU A 181 -6.37 -19.88 1.33
CA LEU A 181 -7.72 -20.16 0.83
C LEU A 181 -8.01 -19.50 -0.53
N ALA A 182 -8.11 -18.16 -0.56
CA ALA A 182 -8.48 -17.36 -1.74
C ALA A 182 -7.32 -16.49 -2.22
N HIS A 183 -7.56 -15.54 -3.13
CA HIS A 183 -6.55 -14.63 -3.69
C HIS A 183 -5.36 -15.33 -4.37
N LEU A 184 -5.54 -16.57 -4.83
CA LEU A 184 -4.51 -17.33 -5.56
C LEU A 184 -4.74 -17.29 -7.07
N ASN A 185 -5.33 -16.20 -7.57
CA ASN A 185 -5.69 -16.00 -8.99
C ASN A 185 -4.57 -16.40 -9.97
N GLN A 186 -3.32 -16.07 -9.66
CA GLN A 186 -2.21 -16.24 -10.59
C GLN A 186 -1.79 -17.70 -10.77
N ILE A 187 -1.87 -18.53 -9.72
CA ILE A 187 -1.44 -19.93 -9.82
C ILE A 187 -2.41 -20.74 -10.69
N PHE A 188 -3.71 -20.40 -10.66
CA PHE A 188 -4.74 -21.11 -11.43
C PHE A 188 -4.75 -20.81 -12.93
N LYS A 189 -3.79 -20.01 -13.42
CA LYS A 189 -3.46 -19.96 -14.84
C LYS A 189 -2.75 -21.22 -15.32
N TRP A 190 -2.13 -21.97 -14.41
CA TRP A 190 -1.39 -23.18 -14.73
C TRP A 190 -2.22 -24.43 -14.47
N ASP A 191 -2.19 -25.37 -15.42
CA ASP A 191 -2.90 -26.64 -15.30
C ASP A 191 -2.44 -27.46 -14.07
N ALA A 192 -1.20 -27.25 -13.64
CA ALA A 192 -0.59 -27.88 -12.47
C ALA A 192 -1.40 -27.71 -11.18
N TYR A 193 -2.15 -26.61 -11.04
CA TYR A 193 -2.93 -26.31 -9.83
C TYR A 193 -4.45 -26.50 -10.01
N GLN A 194 -4.92 -27.04 -11.13
CA GLN A 194 -6.35 -27.20 -11.35
C GLN A 194 -6.98 -28.21 -10.40
N GLU A 195 -6.26 -29.25 -9.98
CA GLU A 195 -6.81 -30.27 -9.07
C GLU A 195 -7.14 -29.71 -7.67
N VAL A 196 -6.42 -28.68 -7.24
CA VAL A 196 -6.61 -27.99 -5.96
C VAL A 196 -7.50 -26.74 -6.09
N ARG A 197 -8.08 -26.47 -7.26
CA ARG A 197 -8.94 -25.30 -7.51
C ARG A 197 -10.42 -25.61 -7.30
N ASP A 198 -11.13 -24.83 -6.50
CA ASP A 198 -12.59 -24.90 -6.38
C ASP A 198 -13.29 -24.10 -7.50
N ILE A 199 -13.23 -22.77 -7.39
CA ILE A 199 -13.83 -21.79 -8.30
C ILE A 199 -13.08 -20.48 -8.21
N GLY A 200 -13.01 -19.73 -9.32
CA GLY A 200 -12.35 -18.43 -9.34
C GLY A 200 -10.90 -18.56 -8.88
N ASP A 201 -10.59 -17.92 -7.76
CA ASP A 201 -9.28 -17.86 -7.09
C ASP A 201 -9.21 -18.61 -5.76
N ILE A 202 -10.16 -19.50 -5.52
CA ILE A 202 -10.34 -20.22 -4.26
C ILE A 202 -9.84 -21.66 -4.40
N LEU A 203 -9.09 -22.12 -3.39
CA LEU A 203 -8.64 -23.50 -3.23
C LEU A 203 -9.81 -24.45 -2.89
N LEU A 204 -9.65 -25.72 -3.28
CA LEU A 204 -10.59 -26.79 -3.00
C LEU A 204 -10.40 -27.31 -1.58
N CYS A 205 -11.23 -26.82 -0.64
CA CYS A 205 -11.27 -27.31 0.73
C CYS A 205 -11.63 -28.80 0.79
N GLY A 206 -11.04 -29.54 1.74
CA GLY A 206 -11.28 -30.98 1.92
C GLY A 206 -10.51 -31.90 0.95
N GLU A 207 -9.84 -31.36 -0.06
CA GLU A 207 -8.99 -32.14 -0.97
C GLU A 207 -7.60 -32.39 -0.38
N GLY A 208 -7.14 -33.65 -0.40
CA GLY A 208 -5.84 -34.03 0.19
C GLY A 208 -4.68 -33.30 -0.45
N LYS A 209 -4.70 -33.15 -1.78
CA LYS A 209 -3.66 -32.40 -2.52
C LYS A 209 -3.60 -30.93 -2.16
N THR A 210 -4.73 -30.33 -1.75
CA THR A 210 -4.74 -28.94 -1.25
C THR A 210 -3.93 -28.84 0.03
N TYR A 211 -4.12 -29.76 0.98
CA TYR A 211 -3.38 -29.74 2.24
C TYR A 211 -1.91 -30.14 2.08
N GLU A 212 -1.56 -31.01 1.13
CA GLU A 212 -0.17 -31.28 0.76
C GLU A 212 0.53 -30.01 0.24
N LEU A 213 -0.15 -29.22 -0.60
CA LEU A 213 0.38 -27.94 -1.08
C LEU A 213 0.54 -26.94 0.07
N LEU A 214 -0.48 -26.78 0.92
CA LEU A 214 -0.44 -25.88 2.08
C LEU A 214 0.67 -26.27 3.08
N GLU A 215 0.92 -27.57 3.26
CA GLU A 215 2.03 -28.06 4.07
C GLU A 215 3.39 -27.63 3.48
N LYS A 216 3.58 -27.74 2.16
CA LYS A 216 4.80 -27.25 1.50
C LYS A 216 4.97 -25.73 1.67
N MET A 217 3.87 -24.96 1.55
CA MET A 217 3.87 -23.50 1.74
C MET A 217 4.35 -23.13 3.14
N ILE A 218 3.69 -23.65 4.17
CA ILE A 218 3.97 -23.33 5.58
C ILE A 218 5.35 -23.86 5.99
N LYS A 219 5.75 -25.05 5.54
CA LYS A 219 7.11 -25.57 5.74
C LYS A 219 8.16 -24.61 5.17
N THR A 220 7.96 -24.14 3.95
CA THR A 220 8.88 -23.19 3.29
C THR A 220 9.00 -21.91 4.11
N CYS A 221 7.89 -21.36 4.60
CA CYS A 221 7.91 -20.22 5.51
C CYS A 221 8.72 -20.51 6.77
N SER A 222 8.54 -21.68 7.40
CA SER A 222 9.28 -22.04 8.63
C SER A 222 10.81 -22.13 8.43
N GLU A 223 11.23 -22.43 7.20
CA GLU A 223 12.64 -22.57 6.81
C GLU A 223 13.27 -21.23 6.38
N CYS A 224 12.46 -20.26 5.92
CA CYS A 224 12.95 -18.98 5.40
C CYS A 224 12.84 -17.83 6.42
N PHE A 225 11.88 -17.90 7.35
CA PHE A 225 11.64 -16.85 8.33
C PHE A 225 12.01 -17.33 9.73
N SER A 226 12.68 -16.46 10.49
CA SER A 226 12.95 -16.69 11.91
C SER A 226 11.71 -16.45 12.78
N SER A 227 10.76 -15.64 12.29
CA SER A 227 9.48 -15.42 12.94
C SER A 227 8.71 -16.72 13.14
N ARG A 228 7.93 -16.76 14.21
CA ARG A 228 6.92 -17.79 14.47
C ARG A 228 5.52 -17.22 14.46
N LYS A 229 5.34 -16.02 13.89
CA LYS A 229 4.05 -15.46 13.49
C LYS A 229 3.85 -15.70 11.99
N ILE A 230 2.61 -15.87 11.56
CA ILE A 230 2.26 -15.95 10.14
C ILE A 230 0.85 -15.41 9.95
N ASN A 231 0.62 -14.56 8.95
CA ASN A 231 -0.74 -14.28 8.52
C ASN A 231 -1.11 -15.27 7.39
N ILE A 232 -2.21 -16.00 7.58
CA ILE A 232 -2.66 -17.08 6.67
C ILE A 232 -3.72 -16.62 5.65
N GLY A 233 -4.08 -15.34 5.66
CA GLY A 233 -5.06 -14.74 4.76
C GLY A 233 -6.50 -15.10 5.15
N MET A 234 -7.17 -15.86 4.27
CA MET A 234 -8.56 -16.32 4.40
C MET A 234 -9.64 -15.23 4.28
N ASP A 235 -9.32 -14.13 3.60
CA ASP A 235 -10.23 -13.04 3.25
C ASP A 235 -11.03 -13.29 1.95
N GLU A 236 -12.13 -12.53 1.78
CA GLU A 236 -12.90 -12.35 0.52
C GLU A 236 -13.21 -13.63 -0.29
N ALA A 237 -13.60 -14.71 0.40
CA ALA A 237 -13.81 -16.03 -0.19
C ALA A 237 -15.30 -16.44 -0.27
N GLU A 238 -16.21 -15.54 -0.65
CA GLU A 238 -17.68 -15.76 -0.56
C GLU A 238 -18.21 -16.90 -1.46
N LEU A 239 -17.45 -17.24 -2.52
CA LEU A 239 -17.78 -18.34 -3.43
C LEU A 239 -17.26 -19.71 -2.97
N THR A 240 -16.60 -19.79 -1.82
CA THR A 240 -16.08 -21.05 -1.26
C THR A 240 -17.16 -22.11 -1.22
N GLY A 241 -16.86 -23.31 -1.73
CA GLY A 241 -17.77 -24.44 -1.71
C GLY A 241 -18.75 -24.47 -2.89
N ARG A 242 -18.80 -23.44 -3.74
CA ARG A 242 -19.79 -23.32 -4.84
C ARG A 242 -19.28 -23.83 -6.19
N GLY A 243 -18.04 -24.30 -6.27
CA GLY A 243 -17.40 -24.80 -7.48
C GLY A 243 -17.32 -26.32 -7.58
N LYS A 244 -16.10 -26.82 -7.81
CA LYS A 244 -15.81 -28.27 -7.79
C LYS A 244 -16.20 -28.92 -6.47
N TYR A 245 -16.14 -28.20 -5.35
CA TYR A 245 -16.58 -28.70 -4.06
C TYR A 245 -18.05 -29.12 -4.10
N LEU A 246 -18.95 -28.24 -4.58
CA LEU A 246 -20.38 -28.51 -4.71
C LEU A 246 -20.64 -29.76 -5.56
N ASN A 247 -19.94 -29.86 -6.69
CA ASN A 247 -20.10 -30.99 -7.61
C ASN A 247 -19.66 -32.33 -6.99
N ARG A 248 -18.68 -32.31 -6.08
CA ARG A 248 -18.12 -33.53 -5.47
C ARG A 248 -18.83 -33.94 -4.17
N ASN A 249 -19.19 -32.96 -3.35
CA ASN A 249 -19.62 -33.19 -1.96
C ASN A 249 -21.09 -32.83 -1.71
N GLY A 250 -21.77 -32.21 -2.69
CA GLY A 250 -23.06 -31.59 -2.48
C GLY A 250 -22.95 -30.24 -1.74
N TYR A 251 -24.09 -29.65 -1.43
CA TYR A 251 -24.15 -28.36 -0.75
C TYR A 251 -23.85 -28.50 0.74
N LEU A 252 -22.91 -27.70 1.23
CA LEU A 252 -22.73 -27.41 2.64
C LEU A 252 -22.66 -25.89 2.86
N PRO A 253 -23.10 -25.38 4.03
CA PRO A 253 -22.94 -23.98 4.37
C PRO A 253 -21.46 -23.58 4.34
N VAL A 254 -21.15 -22.43 3.74
CA VAL A 254 -19.77 -21.95 3.54
C VAL A 254 -18.98 -21.91 4.86
N ARG A 255 -19.63 -21.46 5.94
CA ARG A 255 -19.06 -21.44 7.29
C ARG A 255 -18.53 -22.79 7.75
N GLU A 256 -19.19 -23.89 7.39
CA GLU A 256 -18.79 -25.24 7.82
C GLU A 256 -17.57 -25.72 7.02
N ILE A 257 -17.53 -25.41 5.73
CA ILE A 257 -16.40 -25.68 4.85
C ILE A 257 -15.17 -24.89 5.35
N MET A 258 -15.34 -23.59 5.62
CA MET A 258 -14.27 -22.73 6.10
C MET A 258 -13.75 -23.16 7.47
N MET A 259 -14.60 -23.50 8.43
CA MET A 259 -14.12 -23.96 9.74
C MET A 259 -13.34 -25.27 9.64
N THR A 260 -13.77 -26.20 8.79
CA THR A 260 -13.05 -27.45 8.53
C THR A 260 -11.68 -27.16 7.92
N HIS A 261 -11.64 -26.23 6.96
CA HIS A 261 -10.40 -25.81 6.30
C HIS A 261 -9.44 -25.09 7.26
N LEU A 262 -9.95 -24.12 8.03
CA LEU A 262 -9.18 -23.37 9.03
C LEU A 262 -8.53 -24.33 10.03
N ASN A 263 -9.27 -25.27 10.60
CA ASN A 263 -8.71 -26.24 11.55
C ASN A 263 -7.56 -27.06 10.96
N LYS A 264 -7.64 -27.41 9.67
CA LYS A 264 -6.55 -28.10 8.96
C LYS A 264 -5.33 -27.20 8.74
N VAL A 265 -5.54 -25.94 8.40
CA VAL A 265 -4.44 -24.96 8.28
C VAL A 265 -3.76 -24.73 9.63
N MET A 266 -4.54 -24.58 10.71
CA MET A 266 -4.02 -24.45 12.08
C MET A 266 -3.15 -25.66 12.47
N GLU A 267 -3.61 -26.89 12.19
CA GLU A 267 -2.84 -28.12 12.43
C GLU A 267 -1.47 -28.08 11.75
N ILE A 268 -1.43 -27.62 10.48
CA ILE A 268 -0.19 -27.47 9.73
C ILE A 268 0.69 -26.35 10.33
N CYS A 269 0.12 -25.18 10.65
CA CYS A 269 0.86 -24.09 11.30
C CYS A 269 1.52 -24.56 12.60
N HIS A 270 0.78 -25.27 13.46
CA HIS A 270 1.28 -25.77 14.75
C HIS A 270 2.39 -26.81 14.56
N LYS A 271 2.27 -27.69 13.56
CA LYS A 271 3.33 -28.64 13.21
C LYS A 271 4.68 -27.97 12.92
N TYR A 272 4.66 -26.76 12.36
CA TYR A 272 5.86 -25.97 12.07
C TYR A 272 6.15 -24.86 13.09
N GLY A 273 5.40 -24.83 14.20
CA GLY A 273 5.60 -23.92 15.32
C GLY A 273 5.10 -22.49 15.11
N PHE A 274 4.23 -22.26 14.13
CA PHE A 274 3.65 -20.95 13.88
C PHE A 274 2.43 -20.67 14.77
N ALA A 275 2.35 -19.44 15.29
CA ALA A 275 1.15 -18.79 15.81
C ALA A 275 0.49 -17.99 14.67
N PRO A 276 -0.68 -18.41 14.20
CA PRO A 276 -1.32 -17.81 13.03
C PRO A 276 -2.16 -16.56 13.36
N MET A 277 -2.25 -15.69 12.37
CA MET A 277 -3.14 -14.52 12.31
C MET A 277 -3.99 -14.65 11.04
N MET A 278 -5.23 -14.17 11.04
CA MET A 278 -6.06 -14.14 9.83
C MET A 278 -6.93 -12.90 9.73
N TRP A 279 -7.36 -12.55 8.53
CA TRP A 279 -8.36 -11.50 8.34
C TRP A 279 -9.72 -11.94 8.89
N SER A 280 -10.43 -11.03 9.56
CA SER A 280 -11.65 -11.38 10.31
C SER A 280 -12.95 -11.35 9.50
N ASP A 281 -12.94 -10.84 8.26
CA ASP A 281 -14.15 -10.45 7.53
C ASP A 281 -15.09 -11.60 7.24
N MET A 282 -14.54 -12.78 6.95
CA MET A 282 -15.35 -13.95 6.63
C MET A 282 -16.19 -14.43 7.83
N PHE A 283 -15.78 -14.16 9.08
CA PHE A 283 -16.62 -14.49 10.24
C PHE A 283 -17.89 -13.64 10.27
N PHE A 284 -17.81 -12.35 9.90
CA PHE A 284 -18.98 -11.45 9.86
C PHE A 284 -19.82 -11.65 8.60
N LYS A 285 -19.20 -11.74 7.42
CA LYS A 285 -19.91 -11.95 6.15
C LYS A 285 -20.73 -13.26 6.13
N MET A 286 -20.32 -14.24 6.94
CA MET A 286 -21.03 -15.51 7.08
C MET A 286 -22.07 -15.55 8.21
N LEU A 287 -22.12 -14.54 9.07
CA LEU A 287 -23.24 -14.36 10.00
C LEU A 287 -24.46 -13.93 9.19
N ASN A 288 -25.50 -14.78 9.18
CA ASN A 288 -26.80 -14.51 8.55
C ASN A 288 -26.75 -14.09 7.06
N ASN A 289 -25.69 -14.44 6.33
CA ASN A 289 -25.42 -13.98 4.96
C ASN A 289 -25.33 -12.43 4.83
N GLY A 290 -24.87 -11.77 5.89
CA GLY A 290 -24.71 -10.33 5.97
C GLY A 290 -23.45 -9.79 5.31
N GLY A 291 -23.25 -8.47 5.44
CA GLY A 291 -22.01 -7.80 5.04
C GLY A 291 -20.97 -7.78 6.17
N TYR A 292 -19.76 -7.29 5.89
CA TYR A 292 -18.71 -7.16 6.92
C TYR A 292 -19.10 -6.25 8.11
N HIS A 293 -19.99 -5.28 7.87
CA HIS A 293 -20.52 -4.39 8.90
C HIS A 293 -21.93 -4.80 9.39
N GLU A 294 -22.29 -6.08 9.31
CA GLU A 294 -23.59 -6.61 9.73
C GLU A 294 -23.96 -6.18 11.16
N GLU A 295 -25.22 -5.77 11.37
CA GLU A 295 -25.74 -5.38 12.69
C GLU A 295 -26.44 -6.55 13.38
N ASP A 296 -27.00 -7.50 12.63
CA ASP A 296 -27.58 -8.73 13.19
C ASP A 296 -26.51 -9.80 13.46
N LEU A 297 -26.01 -9.80 14.70
CA LEU A 297 -25.01 -10.75 15.19
C LEU A 297 -25.62 -12.03 15.76
N THR A 298 -26.88 -12.35 15.43
CA THR A 298 -27.52 -13.59 15.89
C THR A 298 -26.67 -14.81 15.52
N GLY A 299 -26.23 -15.57 16.53
CA GLY A 299 -25.40 -16.76 16.36
C GLY A 299 -23.88 -16.53 16.48
N ILE A 300 -23.45 -15.31 16.84
CA ILE A 300 -22.03 -14.98 17.05
C ILE A 300 -21.36 -15.87 18.12
N ASP A 301 -22.08 -16.25 19.18
CA ASP A 301 -21.56 -17.16 20.22
C ASP A 301 -21.13 -18.52 19.64
N LYS A 302 -21.91 -19.05 18.69
CA LYS A 302 -21.60 -20.33 18.02
C LYS A 302 -20.41 -20.22 17.07
N VAL A 303 -20.12 -19.01 16.59
CA VAL A 303 -18.93 -18.73 15.79
C VAL A 303 -17.72 -18.65 16.73
N ARG A 304 -17.82 -17.87 17.81
CA ARG A 304 -16.80 -17.76 18.86
C ARG A 304 -16.33 -19.12 19.35
N GLU A 305 -17.25 -20.04 19.68
CA GLU A 305 -16.93 -21.40 20.15
C GLU A 305 -16.05 -22.22 19.19
N LYS A 306 -16.00 -21.85 17.91
CA LYS A 306 -15.25 -22.57 16.88
C LYS A 306 -13.92 -21.90 16.53
N ILE A 307 -13.69 -20.66 16.96
CA ILE A 307 -12.45 -19.93 16.67
C ILE A 307 -11.34 -20.50 17.58
N PRO A 308 -10.22 -20.96 17.01
CA PRO A 308 -9.08 -21.42 17.81
C PRO A 308 -8.58 -20.32 18.78
N GLU A 309 -8.28 -20.69 20.02
CA GLU A 309 -7.92 -19.74 21.09
C GLU A 309 -6.63 -18.95 20.78
N ASP A 310 -5.68 -19.56 20.06
CA ASP A 310 -4.37 -18.98 19.74
C ASP A 310 -4.32 -18.25 18.38
N LEU A 311 -5.44 -18.22 17.65
CA LEU A 311 -5.57 -17.49 16.40
C LEU A 311 -5.85 -16.00 16.67
N GLU A 312 -5.02 -15.13 16.13
CA GLU A 312 -5.28 -13.68 16.15
C GLU A 312 -6.21 -13.29 14.98
N LEU A 313 -7.28 -12.57 15.27
CA LEU A 313 -8.16 -12.00 14.24
C LEU A 313 -7.80 -10.56 13.96
N ILE A 314 -7.48 -10.26 12.70
CA ILE A 314 -7.10 -8.92 12.26
C ILE A 314 -8.34 -8.21 11.71
N TYR A 315 -8.86 -7.27 12.51
CA TYR A 315 -9.88 -6.30 12.07
C TYR A 315 -9.25 -5.32 11.09
N TRP A 316 -9.61 -5.39 9.81
CA TRP A 316 -9.17 -4.41 8.81
C TRP A 316 -10.24 -3.37 8.52
N ASP A 317 -9.89 -2.08 8.59
CA ASP A 317 -10.71 -0.98 8.09
C ASP A 317 -9.82 0.17 7.61
N TYR A 318 -9.81 0.36 6.30
CA TYR A 318 -9.04 1.41 5.63
C TYR A 318 -9.90 2.59 5.22
N TYR A 319 -11.22 2.49 5.37
CA TYR A 319 -12.21 3.35 4.69
C TYR A 319 -12.81 4.38 5.63
N SER A 320 -12.96 4.02 6.90
CA SER A 320 -13.71 4.81 7.87
C SER A 320 -12.95 6.07 8.30
N ARG A 321 -13.70 7.13 8.56
CA ARG A 321 -13.20 8.36 9.22
C ARG A 321 -14.11 8.76 10.39
N SER A 322 -14.73 7.75 11.01
CA SER A 322 -15.67 7.93 12.12
C SER A 322 -15.20 7.11 13.30
N LYS A 323 -14.91 7.80 14.40
CA LYS A 323 -14.56 7.20 15.68
C LYS A 323 -15.61 6.18 16.13
N GLU A 324 -16.88 6.51 15.98
CA GLU A 324 -18.02 5.67 16.36
C GLU A 324 -18.04 4.36 15.59
N LYS A 325 -17.74 4.39 14.28
CA LYS A 325 -17.68 3.18 13.46
C LYS A 325 -16.52 2.27 13.88
N TYR A 326 -15.37 2.84 14.24
CA TYR A 326 -14.24 2.08 14.76
C TYR A 326 -14.57 1.40 16.09
N HIS A 327 -15.09 2.15 17.08
CA HIS A 327 -15.53 1.58 18.36
C HIS A 327 -16.50 0.44 18.16
N ARG A 328 -17.57 0.67 17.41
CA ARG A 328 -18.61 -0.34 17.17
C ARG A 328 -18.04 -1.61 16.54
N MET A 329 -17.12 -1.49 15.59
CA MET A 329 -16.51 -2.69 15.00
C MET A 329 -15.55 -3.38 15.96
N LEU A 330 -14.78 -2.66 16.77
CA LEU A 330 -13.91 -3.25 17.80
C LEU A 330 -14.74 -4.01 18.84
N GLU A 331 -15.82 -3.41 19.35
CA GLU A 331 -16.78 -4.07 20.26
C GLU A 331 -17.35 -5.36 19.66
N LYS A 332 -17.66 -5.36 18.36
CA LYS A 332 -18.12 -6.56 17.65
C LYS A 332 -17.05 -7.65 17.56
N HIS A 333 -15.79 -7.28 17.38
CA HIS A 333 -14.69 -8.25 17.34
C HIS A 333 -14.42 -8.85 18.73
N GLU A 334 -14.58 -8.07 19.82
CA GLU A 334 -14.47 -8.55 21.20
C GLU A 334 -15.52 -9.64 21.54
N LEU A 335 -16.62 -9.70 20.80
CA LEU A 335 -17.60 -10.79 20.90
C LEU A 335 -17.08 -12.10 20.26
N LEU A 336 -16.08 -12.06 19.38
CA LEU A 336 -15.51 -13.23 18.71
C LEU A 336 -14.30 -13.80 19.45
N THR A 337 -13.40 -12.94 19.92
CA THR A 337 -12.16 -13.34 20.60
C THR A 337 -11.57 -12.16 21.37
N ASP A 338 -10.73 -12.45 22.36
CA ASP A 338 -9.91 -11.43 23.04
C ASP A 338 -8.57 -11.19 22.31
N HIS A 339 -8.27 -11.99 21.28
CA HIS A 339 -7.01 -11.95 20.52
C HIS A 339 -7.20 -11.21 19.18
N ILE A 340 -7.28 -9.88 19.27
CA ILE A 340 -7.61 -8.99 18.14
C ILE A 340 -6.41 -8.10 17.79
N GLY A 341 -6.08 -8.07 16.50
CA GLY A 341 -5.24 -7.04 15.90
C GLY A 341 -6.06 -6.08 15.05
N PHE A 342 -5.51 -4.90 14.77
CA PHE A 342 -6.12 -3.91 13.87
C PHE A 342 -5.23 -3.65 12.66
N ALA A 343 -5.81 -3.58 11.47
CA ALA A 343 -5.15 -3.17 10.25
C ALA A 343 -5.79 -1.89 9.68
N GLY A 344 -4.99 -0.83 9.67
CA GLY A 344 -5.31 0.41 8.96
C GLY A 344 -4.50 0.54 7.66
N GLY A 345 -4.75 1.60 6.88
CA GLY A 345 -4.31 1.67 5.48
C GLY A 345 -3.38 2.84 5.18
N ALA A 346 -2.27 2.57 4.49
CA ALA A 346 -1.46 3.58 3.80
C ALA A 346 -1.79 3.53 2.29
N TRP A 347 -2.76 4.35 1.89
CA TRP A 347 -3.48 4.18 0.63
C TRP A 347 -2.64 4.45 -0.62
N LYS A 348 -2.21 3.36 -1.27
CA LYS A 348 -1.41 3.39 -2.51
C LYS A 348 -1.93 2.44 -3.60
N TRP A 349 -3.20 2.05 -3.54
CA TRP A 349 -3.81 1.03 -4.40
C TRP A 349 -4.83 1.55 -5.42
N ASN A 350 -4.98 2.87 -5.61
CA ASN A 350 -5.93 3.45 -6.58
C ASN A 350 -5.26 3.97 -7.87
N GLY A 351 -4.18 3.31 -8.30
CA GLY A 351 -3.42 3.66 -9.49
C GLY A 351 -2.07 4.30 -9.21
N PHE A 352 -1.67 5.29 -10.01
CA PHE A 352 -0.34 5.90 -9.91
C PHE A 352 -0.14 6.81 -8.70
N ALA A 353 -1.20 7.49 -8.23
CA ALA A 353 -1.13 8.47 -7.14
C ALA A 353 -1.78 7.96 -5.83
N PRO A 354 -1.23 8.30 -4.65
CA PRO A 354 -1.74 7.85 -3.35
C PRO A 354 -2.97 8.65 -2.86
N LEU A 355 -3.53 8.20 -1.74
CA LEU A 355 -4.51 8.93 -0.90
C LEU A 355 -3.97 9.02 0.54
N CYS A 356 -2.79 9.59 0.72
CA CYS A 356 -2.13 9.71 2.03
C CYS A 356 -2.84 10.70 2.97
N VAL A 357 -3.51 11.73 2.45
CA VAL A 357 -4.36 12.63 3.23
C VAL A 357 -5.53 11.86 3.82
N HIS A 358 -6.22 11.04 3.03
CA HIS A 358 -7.25 10.14 3.54
C HIS A 358 -6.69 9.27 4.67
N SER A 359 -5.56 8.62 4.39
CA SER A 359 -4.92 7.67 5.30
C SER A 359 -4.57 8.33 6.63
N ALA A 360 -4.03 9.55 6.60
CA ALA A 360 -3.70 10.34 7.78
C ALA A 360 -4.95 10.65 8.63
N TYR A 361 -6.06 11.05 8.01
CA TYR A 361 -7.33 11.26 8.72
C TYR A 361 -7.84 9.97 9.35
N ALA A 362 -7.94 8.89 8.58
CA ALA A 362 -8.44 7.60 9.07
C ALA A 362 -7.60 7.08 10.25
N SER A 363 -6.27 7.19 10.16
CA SER A 363 -5.34 6.75 11.21
C SER A 363 -5.50 7.54 12.51
N ARG A 364 -5.70 8.86 12.41
CA ARG A 364 -5.90 9.73 13.58
C ARG A 364 -7.20 9.46 14.32
N GLU A 365 -8.21 8.91 13.64
CA GLU A 365 -9.46 8.45 14.25
C GLU A 365 -9.34 7.02 14.81
N ALA A 366 -8.70 6.11 14.07
CA ALA A 366 -8.64 4.68 14.42
C ALA A 366 -7.72 4.38 15.61
N LEU A 367 -6.55 5.01 15.67
CA LEU A 367 -5.52 4.69 16.67
C LEU A 367 -5.93 4.97 18.12
N PRO A 368 -6.61 6.10 18.44
CA PRO A 368 -7.24 6.29 19.74
C PRO A 368 -8.20 5.17 20.11
N CYS A 369 -9.07 4.75 19.18
CA CYS A 369 -10.02 3.66 19.41
C CYS A 369 -9.29 2.35 19.73
N CYS A 370 -8.25 2.01 18.95
CA CYS A 370 -7.44 0.82 19.18
C CYS A 370 -6.81 0.81 20.59
N LYS A 371 -6.27 1.95 21.03
CA LYS A 371 -5.70 2.11 22.37
C LYS A 371 -6.76 1.99 23.47
N GLU A 372 -7.92 2.63 23.29
CA GLU A 372 -9.05 2.62 24.23
C GLU A 372 -9.60 1.19 24.42
N HIS A 373 -9.68 0.39 23.35
CA HIS A 373 -10.07 -1.03 23.36
C HIS A 373 -8.93 -1.98 23.76
N GLY A 374 -7.75 -1.47 24.08
CA GLY A 374 -6.63 -2.30 24.54
C GLY A 374 -5.98 -3.18 23.45
N ILE A 375 -6.21 -2.89 22.17
CA ILE A 375 -5.59 -3.58 21.04
C ILE A 375 -4.06 -3.53 21.17
N LYS A 376 -3.40 -4.69 20.99
CA LYS A 376 -1.96 -4.83 21.19
C LYS A 376 -1.15 -4.86 19.90
N HIS A 377 -1.76 -5.29 18.81
CA HIS A 377 -1.15 -5.38 17.50
C HIS A 377 -1.84 -4.44 16.52
N VAL A 378 -1.09 -3.50 15.98
CA VAL A 378 -1.55 -2.58 14.94
C VAL A 378 -0.68 -2.74 13.69
N LEU A 379 -1.34 -2.90 12.56
CA LEU A 379 -0.76 -3.12 11.24
C LEU A 379 -1.11 -1.96 10.31
N VAL A 380 -0.13 -1.46 9.55
CA VAL A 380 -0.35 -0.54 8.44
C VAL A 380 -0.21 -1.31 7.14
N THR A 381 -1.28 -1.44 6.37
CA THR A 381 -1.25 -2.16 5.09
C THR A 381 -1.05 -1.22 3.91
N ALA A 382 -0.20 -1.62 2.97
CA ALA A 382 0.04 -0.93 1.72
C ALA A 382 -0.21 -1.85 0.52
N TRP A 383 -1.49 -1.98 0.15
CA TRP A 383 -1.95 -2.78 -0.99
C TRP A 383 -1.48 -2.22 -2.35
N GLY A 384 -1.52 -3.04 -3.38
CA GLY A 384 -1.10 -2.69 -4.74
C GLY A 384 -2.16 -2.95 -5.82
N ASP A 385 -3.44 -2.85 -5.49
CA ASP A 385 -4.52 -3.37 -6.34
C ASP A 385 -4.43 -3.02 -7.82
N ASN A 386 -4.77 -4.03 -8.64
CA ASN A 386 -4.86 -3.92 -10.09
C ASN A 386 -3.57 -3.42 -10.75
N GLY A 387 -2.38 -3.82 -10.27
CA GLY A 387 -1.12 -3.67 -11.02
C GLY A 387 0.00 -2.90 -10.34
N ALA A 388 -0.18 -2.51 -9.06
CA ALA A 388 0.81 -1.88 -8.20
C ALA A 388 1.53 -0.67 -8.83
N GLU A 389 0.73 0.24 -9.36
CA GLU A 389 1.15 1.40 -10.16
C GLU A 389 1.78 2.54 -9.32
N CYS A 390 1.49 2.59 -8.01
CA CYS A 390 2.00 3.61 -7.09
C CYS A 390 3.29 3.17 -6.41
N SER A 391 4.22 4.13 -6.22
CA SER A 391 5.46 3.94 -5.45
C SER A 391 5.17 3.45 -4.03
N SER A 392 6.02 2.57 -3.51
CA SER A 392 5.96 2.05 -2.14
C SER A 392 6.40 3.10 -1.10
N PHE A 393 7.20 4.09 -1.48
CA PHE A 393 7.70 5.11 -0.55
C PHE A 393 6.68 6.20 -0.20
N VAL A 394 5.57 6.29 -0.93
CA VAL A 394 4.50 7.27 -0.63
C VAL A 394 3.82 7.02 0.73
N THR A 395 3.99 5.82 1.30
CA THR A 395 3.35 5.38 2.54
C THR A 395 4.04 5.94 3.79
N MET A 396 5.29 6.39 3.69
CA MET A 396 6.13 6.81 4.83
C MET A 396 5.49 7.88 5.72
N PRO A 397 4.79 8.92 5.21
CA PRO A 397 4.08 9.87 6.06
C PRO A 397 3.02 9.22 6.96
N VAL A 398 2.32 8.20 6.46
CA VAL A 398 1.31 7.46 7.23
C VAL A 398 2.01 6.60 8.28
N LEU A 399 3.07 5.87 7.92
CA LEU A 399 3.86 5.08 8.87
C LEU A 399 4.39 5.95 10.02
N GLN A 400 4.83 7.18 9.73
CA GLN A 400 5.28 8.12 10.75
C GLN A 400 4.16 8.50 11.73
N ILE A 401 2.91 8.65 11.27
CA ILE A 401 1.75 8.93 12.15
C ILE A 401 1.53 7.76 13.12
N TYR A 402 1.57 6.52 12.62
CA TYR A 402 1.43 5.33 13.47
C TYR A 402 2.57 5.22 14.49
N ALA A 403 3.80 5.49 14.06
CA ALA A 403 4.97 5.46 14.92
C ALA A 403 4.89 6.48 16.06
N GLU A 404 4.58 7.74 15.75
CA GLU A 404 4.46 8.77 16.78
C GLU A 404 3.30 8.47 17.74
N PHE A 405 2.14 8.01 17.24
CA PHE A 405 1.06 7.60 18.12
C PHE A 405 1.45 6.43 19.02
N CYS A 406 2.14 5.42 18.48
CA CYS A 406 2.57 4.25 19.23
C CYS A 406 3.40 4.65 20.46
N TYR A 407 4.40 5.51 20.29
CA TYR A 407 5.33 5.88 21.37
C TYR A 407 4.86 7.03 22.27
N LYS A 408 3.93 7.87 21.81
CA LYS A 408 3.38 8.99 22.59
C LYS A 408 2.04 8.66 23.23
N GLY A 409 1.26 7.77 22.62
CA GLY A 409 -0.07 7.39 23.06
C GLY A 409 -1.14 8.46 22.82
N TYR A 410 -0.88 9.47 22.00
CA TYR A 410 -1.82 10.50 21.58
C TYR A 410 -1.49 10.97 20.15
N VAL A 411 -2.44 11.67 19.52
CA VAL A 411 -2.28 12.18 18.14
C VAL A 411 -1.38 13.41 18.14
N GLU A 412 -0.20 13.28 17.54
CA GLU A 412 0.74 14.38 17.34
C GLU A 412 0.33 15.27 16.13
N PRO A 413 0.61 16.59 16.19
CA PRO A 413 0.32 17.51 15.10
C PRO A 413 1.32 17.37 13.96
N ASP A 414 0.98 17.94 12.79
CA ASP A 414 1.76 17.78 11.57
C ASP A 414 3.20 18.28 11.67
N GLU A 415 3.48 19.25 12.54
CA GLU A 415 4.83 19.79 12.75
C GLU A 415 5.77 18.71 13.32
N VAL A 416 5.27 17.89 14.26
CA VAL A 416 6.02 16.78 14.84
C VAL A 416 6.20 15.68 13.80
N ILE A 417 5.13 15.33 13.08
CA ILE A 417 5.20 14.34 11.99
C ILE A 417 6.21 14.77 10.93
N SER A 418 6.18 16.04 10.50
CA SER A 418 7.08 16.59 9.50
C SER A 418 8.54 16.56 9.95
N ARG A 419 8.82 16.91 11.21
CA ARG A 419 10.17 16.87 11.77
C ARG A 419 10.71 15.43 11.81
N ARG A 420 9.92 14.50 12.34
CA ARG A 420 10.30 13.10 12.45
C ARG A 420 10.46 12.45 11.08
N LEU A 421 9.58 12.74 10.12
CA LEU A 421 9.66 12.25 8.75
C LEU A 421 10.93 12.74 8.03
N GLN A 422 11.33 14.00 8.27
CA GLN A 422 12.58 14.55 7.74
C GLN A 422 13.81 13.84 8.31
N THR A 423 13.80 13.48 9.60
CA THR A 423 14.87 12.72 10.25
C THR A 423 14.90 11.26 9.81
N CYS A 424 13.75 10.59 9.75
CA CYS A 424 13.68 9.15 9.50
C CYS A 424 13.77 8.79 8.02
N CYS A 425 13.38 9.71 7.12
CA CYS A 425 13.23 9.40 5.69
C CYS A 425 13.83 10.45 4.76
N HIS A 426 14.31 11.59 5.25
CA HIS A 426 14.66 12.75 4.43
C HIS A 426 13.52 13.29 3.57
N MET A 427 12.28 13.11 4.03
CA MET A 427 11.08 13.53 3.32
C MET A 427 10.45 14.75 3.98
N LYS A 428 9.90 15.65 3.17
CA LYS A 428 9.14 16.80 3.63
C LYS A 428 7.64 16.53 3.51
N LEU A 429 6.93 16.58 4.64
CA LEU A 429 5.51 16.24 4.70
C LEU A 429 4.67 17.09 3.73
N GLU A 430 4.95 18.39 3.65
CA GLU A 430 4.25 19.33 2.75
C GLU A 430 4.40 18.98 1.26
N ASP A 431 5.56 18.43 0.85
CA ASP A 431 5.78 18.00 -0.53
C ASP A 431 5.06 16.71 -0.82
N PHE A 432 5.15 15.75 0.10
CA PHE A 432 4.51 14.44 -0.07
C PHE A 432 2.99 14.55 -0.11
N ARG A 433 2.39 15.59 0.50
CA ARG A 433 0.96 15.89 0.35
C ARG A 433 0.56 16.24 -1.08
N TRP A 434 1.46 16.79 -1.89
CA TRP A 434 1.18 17.06 -3.30
C TRP A 434 1.06 15.79 -4.15
N LEU A 435 1.55 14.63 -3.69
CA LEU A 435 1.39 13.37 -4.42
C LEU A 435 -0.09 12.98 -4.54
N ASP A 436 -0.93 13.35 -3.57
CA ASP A 436 -2.38 13.11 -3.58
C ASP A 436 -3.12 14.00 -4.59
N SER A 437 -2.52 15.11 -5.05
CA SER A 437 -3.23 16.19 -5.77
C SER A 437 -3.91 15.73 -7.06
N LEU A 438 -3.41 14.68 -7.71
CA LEU A 438 -4.03 14.11 -8.91
C LEU A 438 -5.37 13.42 -8.61
N ASN A 439 -5.65 13.06 -7.35
CA ASN A 439 -6.91 12.49 -6.89
C ASN A 439 -7.86 13.54 -6.30
N LEU A 440 -7.34 14.71 -5.91
CA LEU A 440 -8.08 15.80 -5.27
C LEU A 440 -8.50 16.86 -6.29
N THR A 441 -9.35 16.46 -7.24
CA THR A 441 -9.91 17.37 -8.26
C THR A 441 -10.79 18.46 -7.63
N PRO A 442 -11.06 19.59 -8.32
CA PRO A 442 -11.85 20.68 -7.77
C PRO A 442 -13.23 20.28 -7.22
N ASP A 443 -13.84 19.25 -7.81
CA ASP A 443 -15.12 18.64 -7.41
C ASP A 443 -14.99 17.44 -6.44
N ASN A 444 -13.76 17.17 -5.98
CA ASN A 444 -13.41 16.22 -4.93
C ASN A 444 -12.30 16.80 -4.03
N PRO A 445 -12.54 17.94 -3.36
CA PRO A 445 -11.52 18.61 -2.57
C PRO A 445 -11.07 17.75 -1.38
N SER A 446 -9.88 18.03 -0.85
CA SER A 446 -9.34 17.43 0.37
C SER A 446 -10.37 17.41 1.51
N PRO A 447 -10.53 16.31 2.27
CA PRO A 447 -9.71 15.09 2.25
C PRO A 447 -10.06 14.09 1.13
N GLY A 448 -10.91 14.48 0.20
CA GLY A 448 -11.40 13.64 -0.90
C GLY A 448 -12.36 12.55 -0.42
N ARG A 449 -13.12 12.01 -1.37
CA ARG A 449 -13.93 10.81 -1.20
C ARG A 449 -13.04 9.57 -1.10
N VAL A 450 -13.50 8.62 -0.29
CA VAL A 450 -12.85 7.33 -0.10
C VAL A 450 -12.87 6.55 -1.42
N SER A 451 -11.75 5.88 -1.75
CA SER A 451 -11.61 5.05 -2.96
C SER A 451 -11.69 5.79 -4.31
N VAL A 452 -11.76 7.12 -4.34
CA VAL A 452 -11.85 7.91 -5.58
C VAL A 452 -10.44 8.23 -6.10
N GLY A 453 -10.19 7.90 -7.38
CA GLY A 453 -8.87 8.02 -8.00
C GLY A 453 -8.92 8.43 -9.48
N PRO A 454 -9.38 9.67 -9.81
CA PRO A 454 -9.61 10.12 -11.17
C PRO A 454 -8.41 9.96 -12.10
N GLN A 455 -7.21 10.18 -11.59
CA GLN A 455 -5.97 10.03 -12.37
C GLN A 455 -5.86 8.70 -13.11
N LYS A 456 -6.34 7.58 -12.54
CA LYS A 456 -6.19 6.26 -13.16
C LYS A 456 -7.14 6.10 -14.35
N TYR A 457 -8.44 6.34 -14.15
CA TYR A 457 -9.41 6.19 -15.23
C TYR A 457 -9.26 7.29 -16.28
N LEU A 458 -8.88 8.52 -15.90
CA LEU A 458 -8.61 9.59 -16.87
C LEU A 458 -7.39 9.26 -17.74
N PHE A 459 -6.36 8.65 -17.15
CA PHE A 459 -5.21 8.19 -17.91
C PHE A 459 -5.59 7.04 -18.86
N TYR A 460 -6.29 6.01 -18.38
CA TYR A 460 -6.54 4.81 -19.16
C TYR A 460 -7.74 4.87 -20.12
N GLN A 461 -8.74 5.72 -19.88
CA GLN A 461 -9.94 5.74 -20.72
C GLN A 461 -9.61 5.98 -22.19
N ASP A 462 -10.38 5.34 -23.07
CA ASP A 462 -10.24 5.49 -24.51
C ASP A 462 -10.57 6.92 -24.98
N ILE A 463 -9.89 7.38 -26.04
CA ILE A 463 -10.08 8.71 -26.62
C ILE A 463 -11.42 8.84 -27.37
N LEU A 464 -11.79 7.84 -28.17
CA LEU A 464 -13.00 7.87 -29.01
C LEU A 464 -14.24 7.40 -28.26
N LEU A 465 -14.11 6.53 -27.26
CA LEU A 465 -15.25 6.01 -26.50
C LEU A 465 -15.64 6.88 -25.30
N GLY A 466 -14.69 7.58 -24.66
CA GLY A 466 -14.99 8.59 -23.63
C GLY A 466 -15.86 8.11 -22.47
N LEU A 467 -15.62 6.89 -21.95
CA LEU A 467 -16.49 6.25 -20.95
C LEU A 467 -16.68 7.08 -19.67
N TYR A 468 -15.71 7.95 -19.33
CA TYR A 468 -15.73 8.77 -18.13
C TYR A 468 -15.93 10.26 -18.42
N ASP A 469 -16.26 10.63 -19.67
CA ASP A 469 -16.40 12.03 -20.09
C ASP A 469 -17.43 12.80 -19.24
N ARG A 470 -18.50 12.13 -18.79
CA ARG A 470 -19.54 12.73 -17.92
C ARG A 470 -19.11 12.95 -16.46
N HIS A 471 -17.92 12.48 -16.09
CA HIS A 471 -17.30 12.63 -14.77
C HIS A 471 -16.13 13.62 -14.77
N VAL A 472 -16.03 14.45 -15.82
CA VAL A 472 -14.98 15.46 -16.00
C VAL A 472 -15.58 16.86 -15.99
N ASP A 473 -15.15 17.67 -15.03
CA ASP A 473 -15.36 19.12 -15.10
C ASP A 473 -14.35 19.73 -16.08
N ALA A 474 -14.75 19.83 -17.35
CA ALA A 474 -13.92 20.34 -18.42
C ALA A 474 -13.49 21.81 -18.23
N ALA A 475 -14.18 22.58 -17.37
CA ALA A 475 -13.83 23.97 -17.12
C ALA A 475 -12.67 24.10 -16.11
N THR A 476 -12.51 23.14 -15.20
CA THR A 476 -11.56 23.26 -14.07
C THR A 476 -10.42 22.26 -14.11
N TYR A 477 -10.63 21.05 -14.66
CA TYR A 477 -9.63 19.97 -14.64
C TYR A 477 -8.33 20.31 -15.37
N PRO A 478 -8.32 20.93 -16.57
CA PRO A 478 -7.06 21.26 -17.25
C PRO A 478 -6.18 22.20 -16.41
N ALA A 479 -6.77 23.22 -15.80
CA ALA A 479 -6.06 24.16 -14.94
C ALA A 479 -5.54 23.47 -13.66
N HIS A 480 -6.36 22.60 -13.06
CA HIS A 480 -5.99 21.79 -11.90
C HIS A 480 -4.76 20.93 -12.17
N PHE A 481 -4.76 20.11 -13.24
CA PHE A 481 -3.63 19.24 -13.54
C PHE A 481 -2.37 20.02 -13.97
N ARG A 482 -2.52 21.19 -14.57
CA ARG A 482 -1.38 22.10 -14.81
C ARG A 482 -0.75 22.58 -13.50
N GLN A 483 -1.56 22.98 -12.53
CA GLN A 483 -1.09 23.39 -11.20
C GLN A 483 -0.44 22.21 -10.46
N CYS A 484 -1.02 21.02 -10.53
CA CYS A 484 -0.42 19.79 -9.99
C CYS A 484 0.99 19.58 -10.57
N ALA A 485 1.15 19.66 -11.89
CA ALA A 485 2.46 19.53 -12.54
C ALA A 485 3.47 20.58 -12.03
N GLN A 486 3.05 21.85 -11.90
CA GLN A 486 3.93 22.91 -11.39
C GLN A 486 4.38 22.66 -9.95
N HIS A 487 3.46 22.32 -9.06
CA HIS A 487 3.78 22.03 -7.66
C HIS A 487 4.65 20.78 -7.50
N LEU A 488 4.35 19.72 -8.24
CA LEU A 488 5.14 18.48 -8.24
C LEU A 488 6.57 18.72 -8.78
N ALA A 489 6.72 19.53 -9.82
CA ALA A 489 8.04 19.91 -10.33
C ALA A 489 8.86 20.67 -9.28
N GLU A 490 8.26 21.64 -8.58
CA GLU A 490 8.96 22.39 -7.53
C GLU A 490 9.28 21.52 -6.31
N ALA A 491 8.38 20.64 -5.89
CA ALA A 491 8.62 19.65 -4.84
C ALA A 491 9.74 18.67 -5.23
N GLY A 492 9.77 18.20 -6.48
CA GLY A 492 10.78 17.29 -7.00
C GLY A 492 12.21 17.82 -6.87
N LYS A 493 12.44 19.13 -7.09
CA LYS A 493 13.77 19.78 -6.97
C LYS A 493 14.38 19.68 -5.57
N ARG A 494 13.56 19.42 -4.55
CA ARG A 494 13.91 19.41 -3.12
C ARG A 494 13.59 18.08 -2.43
N ALA A 495 13.14 17.08 -3.20
CA ALA A 495 12.84 15.73 -2.72
C ALA A 495 14.08 14.82 -2.63
N GLY A 496 15.27 15.32 -3.00
CA GLY A 496 16.52 14.58 -2.93
C GLY A 496 16.46 13.29 -3.76
N GLU A 497 16.73 12.16 -3.14
CA GLU A 497 16.69 10.86 -3.83
C GLU A 497 15.28 10.39 -4.21
N TYR A 498 14.22 11.00 -3.68
CA TYR A 498 12.82 10.68 -4.03
C TYR A 498 12.29 11.51 -5.20
N ALA A 499 13.11 12.36 -5.81
CA ALA A 499 12.71 13.22 -6.94
C ALA A 499 12.01 12.44 -8.07
N TYR A 500 12.41 11.19 -8.32
CA TYR A 500 11.81 10.34 -9.36
C TYR A 500 10.31 10.09 -9.16
N ILE A 501 9.80 10.04 -7.92
CA ILE A 501 8.36 9.87 -7.63
C ILE A 501 7.60 11.14 -8.07
N PHE A 502 8.17 12.31 -7.79
CA PHE A 502 7.59 13.60 -8.16
C PHE A 502 7.66 13.83 -9.67
N GLU A 503 8.78 13.51 -10.31
CA GLU A 503 8.95 13.58 -11.77
C GLU A 503 7.96 12.66 -12.51
N ASN A 504 7.68 11.49 -11.95
CA ASN A 504 6.69 10.56 -12.49
C ASN A 504 5.27 11.16 -12.45
N LEU A 505 4.84 11.64 -11.28
CA LEU A 505 3.50 12.24 -11.13
C LEU A 505 3.37 13.61 -11.80
N GLU A 506 4.46 14.35 -11.95
CA GLU A 506 4.52 15.54 -12.81
C GLU A 506 4.24 15.17 -14.26
N ALA A 507 4.92 14.15 -14.79
CA ALA A 507 4.72 13.69 -16.16
C ALA A 507 3.28 13.21 -16.38
N LEU A 508 2.70 12.47 -15.43
CA LEU A 508 1.29 12.08 -15.45
C LEU A 508 0.37 13.30 -15.45
N SER A 509 0.62 14.30 -14.59
CA SER A 509 -0.17 15.52 -14.52
C SER A 509 -0.17 16.27 -15.85
N ARG A 510 0.97 16.31 -16.56
CA ARG A 510 1.07 16.90 -17.92
C ARG A 510 0.29 16.08 -18.95
N VAL A 511 0.19 14.76 -18.82
CA VAL A 511 -0.70 13.95 -19.66
C VAL A 511 -2.16 14.31 -19.38
N LEU A 512 -2.56 14.31 -18.11
CA LEU A 512 -3.93 14.54 -17.68
C LEU A 512 -4.45 15.94 -17.99
N GLU A 513 -3.58 16.96 -17.91
CA GLU A 513 -3.87 18.34 -18.34
C GLU A 513 -4.53 18.39 -19.73
N MET A 514 -4.02 17.59 -20.68
CA MET A 514 -4.53 17.53 -22.05
C MET A 514 -5.59 16.43 -22.21
N LYS A 515 -5.35 15.26 -21.63
CA LYS A 515 -6.15 14.07 -21.87
C LYS A 515 -7.54 14.14 -21.21
N CYS A 516 -7.69 14.88 -20.11
CA CYS A 516 -8.96 14.93 -19.39
C CYS A 516 -10.12 15.47 -20.25
N THR A 517 -9.86 16.38 -21.20
CA THR A 517 -10.92 16.99 -22.04
C THR A 517 -10.87 16.60 -23.51
N ILE A 518 -9.80 15.95 -24.00
CA ILE A 518 -9.62 15.76 -25.45
C ILE A 518 -10.76 14.94 -26.10
N GLY A 519 -11.29 13.91 -25.41
CA GLY A 519 -12.44 13.12 -25.88
C GLY A 519 -13.73 13.95 -25.95
N ILE A 520 -13.95 14.79 -24.93
CA ILE A 520 -15.09 15.72 -24.86
C ILE A 520 -15.03 16.75 -25.99
N GLU A 521 -13.84 17.33 -26.22
CA GLU A 521 -13.62 18.29 -27.30
C GLU A 521 -13.80 17.65 -28.67
N LEU A 522 -13.33 16.41 -28.86
CA LEU A 522 -13.51 15.66 -30.11
C LEU A 522 -14.98 15.38 -30.40
N LYS A 523 -15.72 14.87 -29.41
CA LYS A 523 -17.16 14.62 -29.56
C LYS A 523 -17.89 15.91 -29.91
N LYS A 524 -17.64 16.99 -29.17
CA LYS A 524 -18.27 18.30 -29.43
C LYS A 524 -17.97 18.79 -30.85
N ALA A 525 -16.71 18.78 -31.27
CA ALA A 525 -16.32 19.23 -32.60
C ALA A 525 -16.94 18.37 -33.72
N TYR A 526 -17.06 17.06 -33.49
CA TYR A 526 -17.76 16.15 -34.42
C TYR A 526 -19.26 16.46 -34.52
N ASP A 527 -19.94 16.61 -33.37
CA ASP A 527 -21.38 16.92 -33.31
C ASP A 527 -21.70 18.28 -33.96
N GLU A 528 -20.81 19.27 -33.78
CA GLU A 528 -20.92 20.61 -34.37
C GLU A 528 -20.42 20.68 -35.83
N LYS A 529 -19.88 19.58 -36.37
CA LYS A 529 -19.23 19.49 -37.69
C LYS A 529 -18.08 20.50 -37.88
N ASP A 530 -17.40 20.85 -36.80
CA ASP A 530 -16.26 21.77 -36.80
C ASP A 530 -14.98 21.04 -37.25
N ARG A 531 -14.75 21.04 -38.57
CA ARG A 531 -13.60 20.38 -39.19
C ARG A 531 -12.26 21.04 -38.86
N GLU A 532 -12.24 22.35 -38.63
CA GLU A 532 -11.02 23.06 -38.24
C GLU A 532 -10.60 22.65 -36.83
N LYS A 533 -11.55 22.58 -35.90
CA LYS A 533 -11.29 22.09 -34.55
C LYS A 533 -10.89 20.62 -34.52
N LEU A 534 -11.51 19.77 -35.34
CA LEU A 534 -11.10 18.36 -35.47
C LEU A 534 -9.64 18.23 -35.97
N LEU A 535 -9.21 19.08 -36.90
CA LEU A 535 -7.82 19.10 -37.36
C LEU A 535 -6.87 19.54 -36.24
N GLU A 536 -7.20 20.58 -35.47
CA GLU A 536 -6.40 21.00 -34.30
C GLU A 536 -6.29 19.88 -33.24
N LEU A 537 -7.41 19.21 -32.94
CA LEU A 537 -7.44 18.12 -31.97
C LEU A 537 -6.63 16.90 -32.44
N LYS A 538 -6.63 16.62 -33.75
CA LYS A 538 -5.77 15.59 -34.35
C LYS A 538 -4.29 15.85 -34.04
N GLU A 539 -3.80 17.08 -34.27
CA GLU A 539 -2.41 17.43 -33.97
C GLU A 539 -2.09 17.36 -32.46
N ARG A 540 -3.06 17.70 -31.61
CA ARG A 540 -2.93 17.53 -30.15
C ARG A 540 -2.79 16.06 -29.72
N LEU A 541 -3.37 15.10 -30.45
CA LEU A 541 -3.18 13.67 -30.16
C LEU A 541 -1.72 13.23 -30.34
N GLY A 542 -1.00 13.77 -31.34
CA GLY A 542 0.44 13.52 -31.48
C GLY A 542 1.27 14.07 -30.31
N THR A 543 0.89 15.25 -29.80
CA THR A 543 1.50 15.82 -28.58
C THR A 543 1.16 14.97 -27.35
N LEU A 544 -0.09 14.52 -27.21
CA LEU A 544 -0.53 13.64 -26.13
C LEU A 544 0.26 12.34 -26.12
N LEU A 545 0.44 11.70 -27.29
CA LEU A 545 1.22 10.48 -27.44
C LEU A 545 2.66 10.67 -26.93
N SER A 546 3.28 11.79 -27.30
CA SER A 546 4.64 12.13 -26.85
C SER A 546 4.72 12.33 -25.33
N ARG A 547 3.71 12.96 -24.70
CA ARG A 547 3.62 13.09 -23.24
C ARG A 547 3.44 11.74 -22.55
N ILE A 548 2.65 10.83 -23.14
CA ILE A 548 2.47 9.46 -22.63
C ILE A 548 3.79 8.69 -22.67
N GLU A 549 4.60 8.82 -23.72
CA GLU A 549 5.92 8.16 -23.80
C GLU A 549 6.89 8.68 -22.71
N VAL A 550 6.87 9.99 -22.43
CA VAL A 550 7.66 10.57 -21.33
C VAL A 550 7.21 10.01 -19.98
N PHE A 551 5.90 9.99 -19.72
CA PHE A 551 5.35 9.40 -18.50
C PHE A 551 5.71 7.92 -18.36
N HIS A 552 5.55 7.13 -19.43
CA HIS A 552 5.91 5.71 -19.45
C HIS A 552 7.38 5.51 -19.08
N THR A 553 8.28 6.32 -19.63
CA THR A 553 9.72 6.27 -19.28
C THR A 553 9.97 6.55 -17.81
N LYS A 554 9.29 7.55 -17.22
CA LYS A 554 9.42 7.90 -15.80
C LYS A 554 8.84 6.83 -14.87
N LEU A 555 7.70 6.24 -15.26
CA LEU A 555 7.10 5.12 -14.56
C LEU A 555 8.02 3.89 -14.57
N SER A 556 8.66 3.59 -15.71
CA SER A 556 9.65 2.52 -15.82
C SER A 556 10.85 2.76 -14.90
N ASP A 557 11.40 3.98 -14.88
CA ASP A 557 12.51 4.32 -13.98
C ASP A 557 12.10 4.15 -12.50
N GLN A 558 10.89 4.59 -12.12
CA GLN A 558 10.34 4.32 -10.79
C GLN A 558 10.24 2.82 -10.49
N TRP A 559 9.69 2.03 -11.42
CA TRP A 559 9.51 0.60 -11.26
C TRP A 559 10.84 -0.12 -11.02
N TYR A 560 11.83 0.07 -11.90
CA TYR A 560 13.11 -0.62 -11.80
C TYR A 560 13.98 -0.15 -10.63
N ARG A 561 13.70 1.03 -10.06
CA ARG A 561 14.32 1.46 -8.81
C ARG A 561 13.76 0.70 -7.61
N GLU A 562 12.45 0.51 -7.57
CA GLU A 562 11.75 0.00 -6.39
C GLU A 562 11.56 -1.52 -6.40
N ASN A 563 11.30 -2.09 -7.56
CA ASN A 563 10.79 -3.44 -7.76
C ASN A 563 11.76 -4.31 -8.55
N LYS A 564 11.50 -5.62 -8.55
CA LYS A 564 12.08 -6.55 -9.52
C LYS A 564 11.49 -6.29 -10.92
N PRO A 565 12.13 -6.76 -12.00
CA PRO A 565 11.66 -6.52 -13.38
C PRO A 565 10.25 -7.03 -13.70
N PHE A 566 9.86 -8.16 -13.11
CA PHE A 566 8.57 -8.82 -13.36
C PHE A 566 7.41 -7.91 -12.95
N GLY A 567 6.33 -7.91 -13.72
CA GLY A 567 5.15 -7.06 -13.51
C GLY A 567 5.16 -5.77 -14.34
N MET A 568 6.33 -5.27 -14.74
CA MET A 568 6.45 -4.13 -15.65
C MET A 568 5.86 -4.46 -17.04
N ASP A 569 5.93 -5.72 -17.47
CA ASP A 569 5.32 -6.23 -18.69
C ASP A 569 3.81 -5.96 -18.76
N VAL A 570 3.12 -6.03 -17.61
CA VAL A 570 1.69 -5.67 -17.54
C VAL A 570 1.51 -4.17 -17.79
N LEU A 571 2.33 -3.31 -17.20
CA LEU A 571 2.24 -1.86 -17.42
C LEU A 571 2.60 -1.49 -18.87
N ASP A 572 3.57 -2.17 -19.47
CA ASP A 572 3.94 -2.02 -20.87
C ASP A 572 2.78 -2.39 -21.80
N LEU A 573 2.07 -3.49 -21.53
CA LEU A 573 0.88 -3.89 -22.28
C LEU A 573 -0.24 -2.86 -22.16
N ARG A 574 -0.52 -2.37 -20.94
CA ARG A 574 -1.59 -1.39 -20.68
C ARG A 574 -1.31 -0.06 -21.37
N ILE A 575 -0.11 0.47 -21.20
CA ILE A 575 0.29 1.77 -21.76
C ILE A 575 0.49 1.64 -23.27
N GLY A 576 1.05 0.51 -23.75
CA GLY A 576 1.15 0.19 -25.17
C GLY A 576 -0.23 0.18 -25.86
N GLY A 577 -1.21 -0.46 -25.22
CA GLY A 577 -2.61 -0.44 -25.68
C GLY A 577 -3.19 0.97 -25.73
N LEU A 578 -3.00 1.78 -24.68
CA LEU A 578 -3.42 3.19 -24.67
C LEU A 578 -2.78 3.99 -25.81
N LYS A 579 -1.47 3.86 -26.02
CA LYS A 579 -0.74 4.55 -27.10
C LYS A 579 -1.30 4.18 -28.47
N GLU A 580 -1.61 2.90 -28.69
CA GLU A 580 -2.23 2.46 -29.94
C GLU A 580 -3.65 3.00 -30.13
N ARG A 581 -4.41 3.13 -29.04
CA ARG A 581 -5.74 3.76 -29.07
C ARG A 581 -5.68 5.26 -29.37
N VAL A 582 -4.65 5.98 -28.93
CA VAL A 582 -4.39 7.37 -29.33
C VAL A 582 -4.11 7.45 -30.83
N ARG A 583 -3.23 6.58 -31.38
CA ARG A 583 -2.96 6.52 -32.83
C ARG A 583 -4.20 6.18 -33.64
N ARG A 584 -5.04 5.28 -33.11
CA ARG A 584 -6.31 4.93 -33.77
C ARG A 584 -7.27 6.12 -33.81
N ALA A 585 -7.36 6.90 -32.74
CA ALA A 585 -8.16 8.12 -32.73
C ALA A 585 -7.67 9.11 -33.79
N GLU A 586 -6.36 9.37 -33.83
CA GLU A 586 -5.73 10.24 -34.83
C GLU A 586 -6.03 9.78 -36.26
N TRP A 587 -5.82 8.50 -36.55
CA TRP A 587 -6.11 7.91 -37.86
C TRP A 587 -7.59 8.05 -38.24
N THR A 588 -8.50 7.79 -37.31
CA THR A 588 -9.96 7.82 -37.56
C THR A 588 -10.41 9.24 -37.89
N ILE A 589 -9.93 10.23 -37.14
CA ILE A 589 -10.20 11.65 -37.41
C ILE A 589 -9.64 12.04 -38.78
N ASP A 590 -8.42 11.60 -39.12
CA ASP A 590 -7.80 11.86 -40.42
C ASP A 590 -8.63 11.28 -41.58
N GLN A 591 -9.14 10.05 -41.46
CA GLN A 591 -10.00 9.45 -42.47
C GLN A 591 -11.30 10.22 -42.68
N TYR A 592 -11.91 10.70 -41.59
CA TYR A 592 -13.11 11.53 -41.66
C TYR A 592 -12.83 12.91 -42.30
N LEU A 593 -11.70 13.54 -41.94
CA LEU A 593 -11.28 14.82 -42.52
C LEU A 593 -10.88 14.72 -44.01
N GLN A 594 -10.48 13.54 -44.48
CA GLN A 594 -10.19 13.27 -45.89
C GLN A 594 -11.44 12.79 -46.68
N ASN A 595 -12.57 12.59 -46.00
CA ASN A 595 -13.80 12.02 -46.56
C ASN A 595 -13.63 10.57 -47.07
N ASN A 596 -12.73 9.80 -46.46
CA ASN A 596 -12.59 8.36 -46.72
C ASN A 596 -13.64 7.55 -45.94
N ILE A 597 -14.20 8.14 -44.88
CA ILE A 597 -15.34 7.63 -44.12
C ILE A 597 -16.37 8.75 -43.94
N ASP A 598 -17.65 8.40 -43.94
CA ASP A 598 -18.75 9.37 -43.88
C ASP A 598 -19.09 9.82 -42.45
N SER A 599 -18.69 9.03 -41.45
CA SER A 599 -19.02 9.22 -40.03
C SER A 599 -17.97 8.60 -39.12
N ILE A 600 -17.97 9.01 -37.85
CA ILE A 600 -17.22 8.38 -36.75
C ILE A 600 -18.23 7.84 -35.73
N PRO A 601 -18.73 6.59 -35.90
CA PRO A 601 -19.78 6.04 -35.06
C PRO A 601 -19.48 6.07 -33.56
N GLU A 602 -18.21 5.95 -33.16
CA GLU A 602 -17.80 6.03 -31.75
C GLU A 602 -18.14 7.38 -31.09
N LEU A 603 -18.09 8.48 -31.87
CA LEU A 603 -18.43 9.83 -31.41
C LEU A 603 -19.94 10.12 -31.49
N GLU A 604 -20.69 9.37 -32.30
CA GLU A 604 -22.15 9.47 -32.39
C GLU A 604 -22.86 8.89 -31.15
N VAL A 605 -22.21 7.95 -30.46
CA VAL A 605 -22.76 7.34 -29.24
C VAL A 605 -22.87 8.37 -28.13
N GLU A 606 -24.06 8.47 -27.54
CA GLU A 606 -24.32 9.30 -26.36
C GLU A 606 -23.47 8.86 -25.16
N ARG A 607 -22.95 9.83 -24.39
CA ARG A 607 -22.15 9.56 -23.19
C ARG A 607 -23.04 9.57 -21.96
N PHE A 608 -23.09 8.45 -21.25
CA PHE A 608 -23.88 8.31 -20.03
C PHE A 608 -23.08 8.59 -18.75
N VAL A 609 -23.80 8.99 -17.71
CA VAL A 609 -23.28 9.09 -16.35
C VAL A 609 -23.20 7.66 -15.78
N LEU A 610 -22.05 7.26 -15.26
CA LEU A 610 -21.85 5.91 -14.70
C LEU A 610 -22.30 5.82 -13.24
N ASP A 611 -22.41 6.96 -12.56
CA ASP A 611 -22.81 7.07 -11.17
C ASP A 611 -23.63 8.36 -10.97
N GLU A 612 -24.91 8.17 -10.70
CA GLU A 612 -25.89 9.26 -10.59
C GLU A 612 -26.00 9.85 -9.18
N ARG A 613 -25.13 9.44 -8.25
CA ARG A 613 -25.12 10.03 -6.90
C ARG A 613 -24.88 11.53 -6.97
N GLU A 614 -25.57 12.29 -6.12
CA GLU A 614 -25.41 13.74 -6.08
C GLU A 614 -24.00 14.14 -5.58
N ASN A 615 -23.46 15.20 -6.17
CA ASN A 615 -22.28 15.90 -5.66
C ASN A 615 -22.65 17.36 -5.30
N PRO A 616 -23.22 17.61 -4.11
CA PRO A 616 -23.71 18.94 -3.76
C PRO A 616 -22.63 20.02 -3.92
N GLY A 617 -22.95 21.07 -4.67
CA GLY A 617 -22.04 22.18 -4.96
C GLY A 617 -21.17 22.01 -6.22
N TYR A 618 -21.28 20.88 -6.93
CA TYR A 618 -20.45 20.57 -8.10
C TYR A 618 -21.27 20.05 -9.28
N GLN A 619 -20.73 20.21 -10.50
CA GLN A 619 -21.40 19.78 -11.73
C GLN A 619 -21.15 18.30 -12.08
N THR A 620 -20.08 17.73 -11.55
CA THR A 620 -19.63 16.38 -11.84
C THR A 620 -19.34 15.61 -10.56
N LEU A 621 -19.28 14.29 -10.67
CA LEU A 621 -18.95 13.38 -9.58
C LEU A 621 -17.74 12.52 -9.98
N PRO A 622 -16.57 12.68 -9.35
CA PRO A 622 -15.47 11.74 -9.56
C PRO A 622 -15.77 10.40 -8.89
N ILE A 623 -15.50 9.29 -9.59
CA ILE A 623 -15.91 7.94 -9.16
C ILE A 623 -14.73 7.05 -8.75
N GLY A 624 -15.02 6.03 -7.95
CA GLY A 624 -14.05 5.04 -7.47
C GLY A 624 -13.99 3.81 -8.35
N HIS A 625 -13.53 3.94 -9.61
CA HIS A 625 -13.26 2.79 -10.49
C HIS A 625 -11.76 2.50 -10.48
N ASN A 626 -11.36 1.24 -10.24
CA ASN A 626 -9.95 0.84 -10.12
C ASN A 626 -9.56 -0.42 -10.94
N ASN A 627 -10.45 -0.92 -11.80
CA ASN A 627 -10.16 -2.06 -12.68
C ASN A 627 -9.80 -1.59 -14.09
N TRP A 628 -8.54 -1.75 -14.51
CA TRP A 628 -8.06 -1.38 -15.84
C TRP A 628 -8.90 -1.97 -16.99
N GLY A 629 -9.26 -3.26 -16.91
CA GLY A 629 -10.02 -3.92 -17.99
C GLY A 629 -11.40 -3.31 -18.22
N GLN A 630 -12.02 -2.78 -17.15
CA GLN A 630 -13.30 -2.09 -17.22
C GLN A 630 -13.17 -0.60 -17.63
N MET A 631 -11.97 -0.02 -17.50
CA MET A 631 -11.73 1.39 -17.85
C MET A 631 -11.50 1.62 -19.34
N VAL A 632 -10.85 0.65 -20.00
CA VAL A 632 -10.30 0.86 -21.34
C VAL A 632 -11.27 0.50 -22.47
N SER A 633 -12.28 -0.32 -22.21
CA SER A 633 -13.26 -0.70 -23.21
C SER A 633 -14.56 -1.16 -22.57
N ALA A 634 -15.69 -0.90 -23.25
CA ALA A 634 -16.96 -1.56 -22.97
C ALA A 634 -17.07 -2.95 -23.63
N ASN A 635 -16.06 -3.35 -24.42
CA ASN A 635 -16.02 -4.64 -25.10
C ASN A 635 -15.28 -5.70 -24.26
N VAL A 636 -15.43 -6.96 -24.66
CA VAL A 636 -14.67 -8.08 -24.09
C VAL A 636 -13.18 -7.94 -24.44
N LEU A 637 -12.31 -8.12 -23.45
CA LEU A 637 -10.85 -8.03 -23.56
C LEU A 637 -10.18 -9.39 -23.35
#